data_AF-A0A7S2SEI3-F1
#
_entry.id   AF-A0A7S2SEI3-F1
#
_cell.length_a   1.000
_cell.length_b   1.000
_cell.length_c   1.000
_cell.angle_alpha   90.00
_cell.angle_beta   90.00
_cell.angle_gamma   90.00
#
_symmetry.space_group_name_H-M   'P 1'
#
loop_
_entity.id
_entity.type
_entity.pdbx_description
1 polymer ?
#
loop_
_entity_poly.entity_id
_entity_poly.type
_entity_poly.pdbx_seq_one_letter_code
_entity_poly.pdbx_strand_id
1 'polypeptide(L)'
;KKVPNYEVVCNGRTRLVEAVRVEYNEDDLKYEDILKLFAKINTAQWNNKRQYQGIIFASNQEEDAMAKDFLQNKKDVVATVEPMSQYFHSAEPYHQDYWSKFRTRLAILIPLLYITNTYIEENSTRYFNILVYGFFAFILLERKFDAQVETFITQPTPSADKNNP
;
A
#
# COMPACT_ATOMS: atom_id res chain seq x y z
N LYS A 1 13.64 8.32 14.20
CA LYS A 1 13.22 6.92 14.48
C LYS A 1 13.21 6.19 13.14
N LYS A 2 13.88 5.04 13.00
CA LYS A 2 14.20 4.42 11.71
C LYS A 2 12.89 4.01 10.98
N VAL A 3 12.64 4.59 9.81
CA VAL A 3 11.49 4.25 8.97
C VAL A 3 11.74 2.86 8.38
N PRO A 4 10.83 1.89 8.56
CA PRO A 4 11.02 0.57 7.98
C PRO A 4 10.84 0.65 6.46
N ASN A 5 11.89 0.34 5.69
CA ASN A 5 11.78 0.21 4.24
C ASN A 5 11.03 -1.08 3.87
N TYR A 6 10.48 -1.13 2.66
CA TYR A 6 9.78 -2.31 2.14
C TYR A 6 10.58 -3.62 2.30
N GLU A 7 11.90 -3.56 2.11
CA GLU A 7 12.80 -4.72 2.24
C GLU A 7 12.84 -5.28 3.67
N VAL A 8 12.71 -4.44 4.71
CA VAL A 8 12.67 -4.84 6.11
C VAL A 8 11.34 -5.52 6.49
N VAL A 9 10.25 -5.14 5.83
CA VAL A 9 8.93 -5.78 5.98
C VAL A 9 8.90 -7.12 5.23
N CYS A 10 9.39 -7.17 4.00
CA CYS A 10 9.42 -8.39 3.17
C CYS A 10 10.35 -9.49 3.70
N ASN A 11 11.41 -9.15 4.44
CA ASN A 11 12.36 -10.14 4.95
C ASN A 11 11.83 -10.97 6.14
N GLY A 12 10.62 -10.71 6.65
CA GLY A 12 9.95 -11.51 7.69
C GLY A 12 10.63 -11.50 9.07
N ARG A 13 11.70 -10.72 9.24
CA ARG A 13 12.48 -10.57 10.48
C ARG A 13 11.90 -9.52 11.42
N THR A 14 10.93 -8.73 10.97
CA THR A 14 10.23 -7.72 11.77
C THR A 14 8.79 -8.13 12.04
N ARG A 15 8.20 -7.64 13.14
CA ARG A 15 6.76 -7.79 13.44
C ARG A 15 5.89 -6.78 12.67
N LEU A 16 6.43 -6.14 11.64
CA LEU A 16 5.73 -5.15 10.85
C LEU A 16 4.91 -5.86 9.77
N VAL A 17 3.70 -5.37 9.55
CA VAL A 17 2.78 -5.89 8.54
C VAL A 17 2.31 -4.72 7.67
N GLU A 18 2.03 -4.99 6.40
CA GLU A 18 1.36 -4.02 5.55
C GLU A 18 -0.07 -3.82 6.07
N ALA A 19 -0.43 -2.58 6.36
CA ALA A 19 -1.71 -2.23 6.96
C ALA A 19 -2.24 -0.93 6.36
N VAL A 20 -3.57 -0.82 6.32
CA VAL A 20 -4.28 0.41 5.94
C VAL A 20 -4.89 1.00 7.21
N ARG A 21 -4.61 2.29 7.48
CA ARG A 21 -5.33 3.05 8.50
C ARG A 21 -6.55 3.68 7.84
N VAL A 22 -7.73 3.44 8.42
CA VAL A 22 -8.99 4.03 7.97
C VAL A 22 -9.43 5.05 9.00
N GLU A 23 -9.59 6.30 8.58
CA GLU A 23 -10.21 7.36 9.37
C GLU A 23 -11.64 7.54 8.83
N TYR A 24 -12.63 7.47 9.71
CA TYR A 24 -14.04 7.51 9.34
C TYR A 24 -14.86 8.31 10.37
N ASN A 25 -15.99 8.84 9.94
CA ASN A 25 -16.98 9.45 10.82
C ASN A 25 -18.03 8.41 11.21
N GLU A 26 -18.21 8.17 12.51
CA GLU A 26 -19.17 7.19 13.02
C GLU A 26 -20.62 7.52 12.68
N ASP A 27 -20.95 8.79 12.40
CA ASP A 27 -22.30 9.19 11.97
C ASP A 27 -22.62 8.72 10.55
N ASP A 28 -21.60 8.61 9.70
CA ASP A 28 -21.74 8.29 8.27
C ASP A 28 -21.43 6.81 7.96
N LEU A 29 -20.53 6.19 8.73
CA LEU A 29 -20.08 4.82 8.52
C LEU A 29 -19.88 4.11 9.86
N LYS A 30 -20.53 2.96 10.05
CA LYS A 30 -20.37 2.17 11.27
C LYS A 30 -19.18 1.22 11.16
N TYR A 31 -18.52 0.96 12.29
CA TYR A 31 -17.40 0.02 12.37
C TYR A 31 -17.77 -1.38 11.83
N GLU A 32 -19.00 -1.82 12.07
CA GLU A 32 -19.53 -3.09 11.55
C GLU A 32 -19.47 -3.16 10.02
N ASP A 33 -19.71 -2.04 9.32
CA ASP A 33 -19.66 -2.00 7.85
C ASP A 33 -18.22 -2.07 7.34
N ILE A 34 -17.27 -1.51 8.08
CA ILE A 34 -15.83 -1.66 7.83
C ILE A 34 -15.43 -3.13 8.00
N LEU A 35 -15.91 -3.81 9.05
CA LEU A 35 -15.67 -5.25 9.26
C LEU A 35 -16.27 -6.11 8.14
N LYS A 36 -17.47 -5.80 7.67
CA LYS A 36 -18.11 -6.47 6.52
C LYS A 36 -17.26 -6.31 5.25
N LEU A 37 -16.76 -5.10 4.98
CA LEU A 37 -15.87 -4.85 3.86
C LEU A 37 -14.55 -5.62 3.99
N PHE A 38 -13.95 -5.62 5.19
CA PHE A 38 -12.75 -6.38 5.48
C PHE A 38 -12.93 -7.87 5.19
N ALA A 39 -14.02 -8.49 5.65
CA ALA A 39 -14.33 -9.90 5.41
C ALA A 39 -14.52 -10.24 3.93
N LYS A 40 -15.12 -9.31 3.16
CA LYS A 40 -15.30 -9.48 1.71
C LYS A 40 -13.96 -9.53 0.96
N ILE A 41 -12.97 -8.79 1.44
CA ILE A 41 -11.63 -8.72 0.84
C ILE A 41 -10.75 -9.89 1.34
N ASN A 42 -10.83 -10.21 2.64
CA ASN A 42 -9.95 -11.18 3.31
C ASN A 42 -10.63 -12.55 3.44
N THR A 43 -10.69 -13.29 2.34
CA THR A 43 -11.19 -14.67 2.34
C THR A 43 -10.11 -15.70 2.70
N ALA A 44 -10.48 -16.80 3.35
CA ALA A 44 -9.60 -17.89 3.77
C ALA A 44 -8.75 -18.55 2.67
N GLN A 45 -9.07 -18.31 1.39
CA GLN A 45 -8.37 -18.88 0.24
C GLN A 45 -6.89 -18.45 0.12
N TRP A 46 -6.47 -17.37 0.78
CA TRP A 46 -5.11 -16.80 0.68
C TRP A 46 -4.18 -17.15 1.86
N ASN A 47 -4.58 -18.11 2.71
CA ASN A 47 -3.97 -18.38 4.03
C ASN A 47 -2.53 -18.96 4.03
N ASN A 48 -1.92 -19.23 2.88
CA ASN A 48 -0.64 -19.97 2.81
C ASN A 48 0.62 -19.11 3.05
N LYS A 49 0.50 -17.79 3.29
CA LYS A 49 1.66 -16.95 3.65
C LYS A 49 1.30 -15.94 4.75
N ARG A 50 2.18 -15.78 5.73
CA ARG A 50 2.02 -14.84 6.87
C ARG A 50 1.81 -13.39 6.43
N GLN A 51 2.41 -12.99 5.30
CA GLN A 51 2.23 -11.67 4.69
C GLN A 51 0.80 -11.40 4.17
N TYR A 52 -0.04 -12.44 4.05
CA TYR A 52 -1.42 -12.35 3.57
C TYR A 52 -2.44 -12.77 4.64
N GLN A 53 -2.02 -12.94 5.90
CA GLN A 53 -2.96 -13.13 6.99
C GLN A 53 -3.63 -11.80 7.30
N GLY A 54 -4.97 -11.81 7.34
CA GLY A 54 -5.73 -10.64 7.77
C GLY A 54 -5.45 -10.33 9.24
N ILE A 55 -5.16 -9.08 9.55
CA ILE A 55 -5.04 -8.61 10.94
C ILE A 55 -5.91 -7.37 11.09
N ILE A 56 -6.75 -7.35 12.12
CA ILE A 56 -7.55 -6.20 12.51
C ILE A 56 -6.85 -5.56 13.71
N PHE A 57 -6.47 -4.29 13.56
CA PHE A 57 -5.93 -3.47 14.64
C PHE A 57 -7.03 -2.60 15.23
N ALA A 58 -7.57 -3.00 16.38
CA ALA A 58 -8.64 -2.26 17.05
C ALA A 58 -8.10 -1.03 17.78
N SER A 59 -8.73 0.14 17.58
CA SER A 59 -8.28 1.41 18.16
C SER A 59 -8.65 1.56 19.64
N ASN A 60 -9.71 0.88 20.08
CA ASN A 60 -10.22 0.90 21.44
C ASN A 60 -10.81 -0.47 21.85
N GLN A 61 -11.23 -0.60 23.11
CA GLN A 61 -11.74 -1.86 23.66
C GLN A 61 -13.10 -2.27 23.08
N GLU A 62 -13.92 -1.31 22.67
CA GLU A 62 -15.22 -1.57 22.06
C GLU A 62 -15.04 -2.18 20.67
N GLU A 63 -14.19 -1.59 19.84
CA GLU A 63 -13.81 -2.13 18.53
C GLU A 63 -13.16 -3.52 18.65
N ASP A 64 -12.33 -3.76 19.66
CA ASP A 64 -11.72 -5.07 19.91
C ASP A 64 -12.78 -6.14 20.20
N ALA A 65 -13.75 -5.83 21.07
CA ALA A 65 -14.86 -6.73 21.37
C ALA A 65 -15.74 -7.00 20.13
N MET A 66 -16.10 -5.94 19.41
CA MET A 66 -16.91 -6.03 18.18
C MET A 66 -16.20 -6.86 17.09
N ALA A 67 -14.92 -6.63 16.85
CA ALA A 67 -14.15 -7.36 15.85
C ALA A 67 -14.02 -8.85 16.20
N LYS A 68 -13.80 -9.17 17.48
CA LYS A 68 -13.73 -10.57 17.96
C LYS A 68 -15.06 -11.28 17.80
N ASP A 69 -16.16 -10.66 18.20
CA ASP A 69 -17.51 -11.22 18.05
C ASP A 69 -17.88 -11.40 16.57
N PHE A 70 -17.57 -10.41 15.73
CA PHE A 70 -17.80 -10.49 14.29
C PHE A 70 -17.04 -11.68 13.66
N LEU A 71 -15.77 -11.87 13.99
CA LEU A 71 -14.96 -12.97 13.44
C LEU A 71 -15.39 -14.34 13.96
N GLN A 72 -15.90 -14.46 15.20
CA GLN A 72 -16.43 -15.74 15.70
C GLN A 72 -17.54 -16.29 14.80
N ASN A 73 -18.31 -15.40 14.16
CA ASN A 73 -19.41 -15.75 13.28
C ASN A 73 -18.98 -15.94 11.80
N LYS A 74 -17.69 -15.77 11.46
CA LYS A 74 -17.16 -15.87 10.09
C LYS A 74 -16.19 -17.03 9.94
N LYS A 75 -16.69 -18.16 9.44
CA LYS A 75 -15.89 -19.38 9.21
C LYS A 75 -14.98 -19.31 7.97
N ASP A 76 -15.25 -18.36 7.09
CA ASP A 76 -14.60 -18.14 5.80
C ASP A 76 -13.54 -17.03 5.81
N VAL A 77 -13.32 -16.40 6.96
CA VAL A 77 -12.33 -15.33 7.16
C VAL A 77 -11.25 -15.83 8.11
N VAL A 78 -9.99 -15.80 7.66
CA VAL A 78 -8.83 -16.12 8.51
C VAL A 78 -8.17 -14.81 8.89
N ALA A 79 -8.54 -14.29 10.06
CA ALA A 79 -7.98 -13.05 10.59
C ALA A 79 -7.75 -13.11 12.11
N THR A 80 -6.80 -12.32 12.61
CA THR A 80 -6.58 -12.09 14.04
C THR A 80 -6.97 -10.67 14.42
N VAL A 81 -7.36 -10.48 15.68
CA VAL A 81 -7.59 -9.15 16.27
C VAL A 81 -6.45 -8.85 17.23
N GLU A 82 -5.77 -7.74 17.01
CA GLU A 82 -4.69 -7.24 17.87
C GLU A 82 -4.99 -5.80 18.28
N PRO A 83 -4.56 -5.35 19.47
CA PRO A 83 -4.67 -3.96 19.85
C PRO A 83 -3.81 -3.09 18.92
N MET A 84 -4.33 -1.91 18.54
CA MET A 84 -3.59 -0.99 17.69
C MET A 84 -2.28 -0.56 18.36
N SER A 85 -1.16 -0.79 17.65
CA SER A 85 0.14 -0.26 18.06
C SER A 85 0.11 1.28 18.03
N GLN A 86 0.74 1.91 19.02
CA GLN A 86 1.00 3.35 19.01
C GLN A 86 1.89 3.80 17.84
N TYR A 87 2.57 2.84 17.18
CA TYR A 87 3.45 3.08 16.06
C TYR A 87 2.78 2.62 14.76
N PHE A 88 2.21 3.59 14.04
CA PHE A 88 1.84 3.44 12.63
C PHE A 88 2.85 4.22 11.81
N HIS A 89 3.56 3.53 10.92
CA HIS A 89 4.51 4.14 10.01
C HIS A 89 3.85 4.26 8.64
N SER A 90 3.79 5.47 8.11
CA SER A 90 3.37 5.67 6.72
C SER A 90 4.26 4.84 5.81
N ALA A 91 3.63 4.08 4.93
CA ALA A 91 4.32 3.39 3.85
C ALA A 91 4.84 4.41 2.82
N GLU A 92 5.78 3.95 2.01
CA GLU A 92 6.48 4.73 1.00
C GLU A 92 5.49 5.45 0.06
N PRO A 93 5.74 6.70 -0.41
CA PRO A 93 4.76 7.51 -1.14
C PRO A 93 4.15 6.85 -2.37
N TYR A 94 4.84 5.91 -3.02
CA TYR A 94 4.30 5.17 -4.16
C TYR A 94 3.20 4.17 -3.78
N HIS A 95 3.13 3.72 -2.52
CA HIS A 95 2.03 2.90 -2.01
C HIS A 95 0.77 3.71 -1.70
N GLN A 96 0.92 5.02 -1.48
CA GLN A 96 -0.20 5.92 -1.23
C GLN A 96 -0.94 6.25 -2.53
N ASP A 97 -2.27 6.27 -2.46
CA ASP A 97 -3.18 6.60 -3.57
C ASP A 97 -2.89 5.84 -4.87
N TYR A 98 -2.46 4.59 -4.76
CA TYR A 98 -2.01 3.77 -5.90
C TYR A 98 -3.03 3.77 -7.05
N TRP A 99 -4.33 3.64 -6.74
CA TRP A 99 -5.40 3.65 -7.74
C TRP A 99 -5.58 5.00 -8.44
N SER A 100 -5.42 6.11 -7.73
CA SER A 100 -5.49 7.46 -8.31
C SER A 100 -4.31 7.69 -9.27
N LYS A 101 -3.10 7.29 -8.85
CA LYS A 101 -1.90 7.31 -9.71
C LYS A 101 -2.07 6.40 -10.93
N PHE A 102 -2.65 5.21 -10.73
CA PHE A 102 -2.92 4.25 -11.81
C PHE A 102 -3.91 4.80 -12.85
N ARG A 103 -4.98 5.48 -12.42
CA ARG A 103 -5.93 6.15 -13.32
C ARG A 103 -5.25 7.22 -14.18
N THR A 104 -4.40 8.06 -13.58
CA THR A 104 -3.63 9.07 -14.31
C THR A 104 -2.68 8.44 -15.32
N ARG A 105 -1.99 7.35 -14.92
CA ARG A 105 -1.12 6.56 -15.82
C ARG A 105 -1.88 5.99 -17.02
N LEU A 106 -3.08 5.46 -16.83
CA LEU A 106 -3.94 4.99 -17.93
C LEU A 106 -4.43 6.13 -18.83
N ALA A 107 -4.80 7.27 -18.25
CA ALA A 107 -5.24 8.44 -19.01
C ALA A 107 -4.13 8.98 -19.94
N ILE A 108 -2.86 8.77 -19.61
CA ILE A 108 -1.71 9.09 -20.46
C ILE A 108 -1.45 7.97 -21.48
N LEU A 109 -1.52 6.70 -21.05
CA LEU A 109 -1.21 5.55 -21.88
C LEU A 109 -2.19 5.38 -23.04
N ILE A 110 -3.49 5.53 -22.80
CA ILE A 110 -4.54 5.27 -23.79
C ILE A 110 -4.41 6.19 -25.02
N PRO A 111 -4.28 7.52 -24.89
CA PRO A 111 -4.02 8.40 -26.03
C PRO A 111 -2.71 8.10 -26.75
N LEU A 112 -1.64 7.76 -26.01
CA LEU A 112 -0.34 7.38 -26.59
C LEU A 112 -0.46 6.13 -27.46
N LEU A 113 -1.13 5.09 -26.96
CA LEU A 113 -1.41 3.87 -27.72
C LEU A 113 -2.28 4.17 -28.94
N TYR A 114 -3.32 4.99 -28.79
CA TYR A 114 -4.19 5.39 -29.89
C TYR A 114 -3.40 6.10 -31.01
N ILE A 115 -2.63 7.15 -30.66
CA ILE A 115 -1.78 7.90 -31.61
C ILE A 115 -0.84 6.93 -32.33
N THR A 116 -0.17 6.04 -31.60
CA THR A 116 0.81 5.13 -32.20
C THR A 116 0.18 4.08 -33.11
N ASN A 117 -1.04 3.64 -32.78
CA ASN A 117 -1.81 2.75 -33.63
C ASN A 117 -2.32 3.46 -34.90
N THR A 118 -2.64 4.76 -34.83
CA THR A 118 -3.07 5.56 -36.01
C THR A 118 -1.94 6.04 -36.91
N TYR A 119 -0.70 6.16 -36.41
CA TYR A 119 0.40 6.82 -37.13
C TYR A 119 1.57 5.90 -37.53
N ILE A 120 1.57 4.61 -37.16
CA ILE A 120 2.71 3.70 -37.42
C ILE A 120 2.29 2.52 -38.31
N GLU A 121 2.67 2.54 -39.58
CA GLU A 121 2.53 1.41 -40.53
C GLU A 121 3.79 0.49 -40.58
N GLU A 122 3.53 -0.78 -40.88
CA GLU A 122 4.39 -1.97 -41.17
C GLU A 122 5.63 -2.31 -40.31
N ASN A 123 6.13 -1.44 -39.43
CA ASN A 123 7.12 -1.79 -38.39
C ASN A 123 6.56 -1.63 -36.96
N SER A 124 5.23 -1.69 -36.85
CA SER A 124 4.43 -1.29 -35.67
C SER A 124 4.80 -2.04 -34.38
N THR A 125 5.15 -3.32 -34.45
CA THR A 125 5.46 -4.14 -33.27
C THR A 125 6.70 -3.62 -32.52
N ARG A 126 7.72 -3.13 -33.23
CA ARG A 126 8.95 -2.64 -32.60
C ARG A 126 8.72 -1.33 -31.85
N TYR A 127 8.00 -0.39 -32.45
CA TYR A 127 7.68 0.90 -31.83
C TYR A 127 6.67 0.75 -30.69
N PHE A 128 5.67 -0.11 -30.86
CA PHE A 128 4.73 -0.48 -29.81
C PHE A 128 5.46 -1.08 -28.60
N ASN A 129 6.36 -2.04 -28.83
CA ASN A 129 7.17 -2.63 -27.77
C ASN A 129 8.06 -1.59 -27.08
N ILE A 130 8.72 -0.70 -27.83
CA ILE A 130 9.54 0.38 -27.26
C ILE A 130 8.70 1.30 -26.36
N LEU A 131 7.48 1.65 -26.76
CA LEU A 131 6.58 2.48 -25.98
C LEU A 131 6.07 1.79 -24.72
N VAL A 132 5.67 0.52 -24.83
CA VAL A 132 5.24 -0.28 -23.68
C VAL A 132 6.41 -0.44 -22.70
N TYR A 133 7.59 -0.83 -23.17
CA TYR A 133 8.79 -0.93 -22.34
C TYR A 133 9.21 0.42 -21.76
N GLY A 134 9.09 1.51 -22.51
CA GLY A 134 9.36 2.88 -22.05
C GLY A 134 8.39 3.32 -20.96
N PHE A 135 7.11 2.99 -21.08
CA PHE A 135 6.10 3.25 -20.06
C PHE A 135 6.36 2.42 -18.79
N PHE A 136 6.68 1.13 -18.92
CA PHE A 136 7.10 0.31 -17.78
C PHE A 136 8.39 0.83 -17.13
N ALA A 137 9.38 1.26 -17.93
CA ALA A 137 10.61 1.87 -17.43
C ALA A 137 10.33 3.19 -16.72
N PHE A 138 9.41 4.01 -17.22
CA PHE A 138 8.94 5.23 -16.57
C PHE A 138 8.29 4.93 -15.22
N ILE A 139 7.39 3.93 -15.13
CA ILE A 139 6.79 3.51 -13.86
C ILE A 139 7.87 3.04 -12.87
N LEU A 140 8.87 2.30 -13.34
CA LEU A 140 9.99 1.85 -12.50
C LEU A 140 10.88 3.01 -12.04
N LEU A 141 11.08 4.03 -12.88
CA LEU A 141 11.81 5.25 -12.55
C LEU A 141 11.04 6.12 -11.56
N GLU A 142 9.74 6.32 -11.77
CA GLU A 142 8.82 7.00 -10.85
C GLU A 142 8.90 6.33 -9.47
N ARG A 143 8.82 4.99 -9.43
CA ARG A 143 8.98 4.21 -8.19
C ARG A 143 10.35 4.44 -7.52
N LYS A 144 11.44 4.43 -8.30
CA LYS A 144 12.79 4.69 -7.76
C LYS A 144 12.94 6.11 -7.24
N PHE A 145 12.38 7.09 -7.93
CA PHE A 145 12.41 8.49 -7.54
C PHE A 145 11.62 8.72 -6.24
N ASP A 146 10.39 8.22 -6.15
CA ASP A 146 9.56 8.30 -4.94
C ASP A 146 10.26 7.67 -3.73
N ALA A 147 10.88 6.49 -3.91
CA ALA A 147 11.67 5.84 -2.86
C ALA A 147 12.91 6.65 -2.46
N GLN A 148 13.62 7.26 -3.41
CA GLN A 148 14.78 8.11 -3.13
C GLN A 148 14.38 9.37 -2.37
N VAL A 149 13.33 10.08 -2.81
CA VAL A 149 12.82 11.28 -2.15
C VAL A 149 12.48 11.00 -0.69
N GLU A 150 11.86 9.86 -0.39
CA GLU A 150 11.58 9.46 0.99
C GLU A 150 12.85 9.17 1.79
N THR A 151 13.84 8.47 1.21
CA THR A 151 15.12 8.28 1.91
C THR A 151 15.81 9.61 2.24
N PHE A 152 15.67 10.65 1.40
CA PHE A 152 16.19 11.99 1.70
C PHE A 152 15.39 12.71 2.80
N ILE A 153 14.07 12.63 2.78
CA ILE A 153 13.19 13.30 3.77
C ILE A 153 13.29 12.63 5.15
N THR A 154 13.53 11.33 5.20
CA THR A 154 13.57 10.54 6.45
C THR A 154 14.96 10.45 7.08
N GLN A 155 16.00 11.01 6.44
CA GLN A 155 17.31 11.16 7.06
C GLN A 155 17.20 12.13 8.24
N PRO A 156 17.67 11.77 9.45
CA PRO A 156 17.76 12.74 10.53
C PRO A 156 18.66 13.88 10.05
N THR A 157 18.16 15.12 10.14
CA THR A 157 19.01 16.32 9.99
C THR A 157 20.27 16.12 10.81
N PRO A 158 21.47 16.39 10.27
CA PRO A 158 22.69 16.32 11.04
C PRO A 158 22.47 17.19 12.28
N SER A 159 22.54 16.56 13.46
CA SER A 159 22.55 17.25 14.73
C SER A 159 23.59 18.36 14.61
N ALA A 160 23.16 19.62 14.59
CA ALA A 160 24.07 20.74 14.72
C ALA A 160 24.93 20.48 15.95
N ASP A 161 26.23 20.34 15.69
CA ASP A 161 27.25 20.02 16.66
C ASP A 161 27.17 21.00 17.84
N LYS A 162 26.60 20.54 18.96
CA LYS A 162 26.70 21.20 20.26
C LYS A 162 27.97 20.71 20.93
N ASN A 163 29.12 20.96 20.32
CA ASN A 163 30.45 20.85 20.95
C ASN A 163 31.47 21.62 20.10
N ASN A 164 31.42 22.95 20.18
CA ASN A 164 32.62 23.76 19.96
C ASN A 164 33.11 24.21 21.35
N PRO A 165 34.36 23.87 21.75
CA PRO A 165 34.91 24.23 23.06
C PRO A 165 35.05 25.75 23.27
#